data_AF-A0A0C1ZCC4-F1
#
_entry.id   AF-A0A0C1ZCC4-F1
#
_cell.length_a   1.000
_cell.length_b   1.000
_cell.length_c   1.000
_cell.angle_alpha   90.00
_cell.angle_beta   90.00
_cell.angle_gamma   90.00
#
_symmetry.space_group_name_H-M   'P 1'
#
loop_
_entity.id
_entity.type
_entity.pdbx_description
1 polymer ?
#
loop_
_entity_poly.entity_id
_entity_poly.type
_entity_poly.pdbx_seq_one_letter_code
_entity_poly.pdbx_strand_id
1 'polypeptide(L)'
;MIDAADDTKFQRAGLRLPRTKLIGVIATSIALTIAACAGHRPDASGPEQAAAPPPRSNDPWVAAPELESSAQHDVSLSLLALCDHVIQLMKRELGDEFTAIPVSEIEEIRASCVNEAGVERAQVGEAKFRQQADCVLAARTFAQLEACDDEPDDGTPTNTEVCVHLMEILKHEMGPPKPGARQPTQEEMQMHTDKCVVDLEAEREKRGAAAFSRQMRCIMEGSTLDELMTCDEQTRSPSE
;
A
#
# COMPACT_ATOMS: atom_id res chain seq x y z
N MET A 1 -28.74 18.38 -11.03
CA MET A 1 -29.18 17.49 -12.12
C MET A 1 -28.25 17.77 -13.28
N ILE A 2 -27.22 16.95 -13.44
CA ILE A 2 -26.26 17.01 -14.55
C ILE A 2 -26.55 15.78 -15.40
N ASP A 3 -26.75 16.03 -16.70
CA ASP A 3 -27.30 15.10 -17.69
C ASP A 3 -26.42 13.85 -17.92
N ALA A 4 -27.08 12.69 -17.94
CA ALA A 4 -26.53 11.36 -18.21
C ALA A 4 -26.35 11.09 -19.72
N ALA A 5 -25.75 12.03 -20.46
CA ALA A 5 -25.75 12.01 -21.93
C ALA A 5 -24.45 11.50 -22.59
N ASP A 6 -23.36 11.24 -21.87
CA ASP A 6 -22.04 10.93 -22.48
C ASP A 6 -21.55 9.47 -22.34
N ASP A 7 -22.40 8.54 -21.92
CA ASP A 7 -22.03 7.11 -21.78
C ASP A 7 -22.20 6.27 -23.06
N THR A 8 -22.77 6.83 -24.12
CA THR A 8 -23.14 6.05 -25.32
C THR A 8 -22.04 5.94 -26.38
N LYS A 9 -20.94 6.71 -26.30
CA LYS A 9 -19.85 6.63 -27.28
C LYS A 9 -18.89 5.46 -27.06
N PHE A 10 -18.74 4.98 -25.82
CA PHE A 10 -17.83 3.85 -25.49
C PHE A 10 -18.41 2.47 -25.80
N GLN A 11 -19.71 2.33 -26.08
CA GLN A 11 -20.34 1.03 -26.32
C GLN A 11 -20.10 0.44 -27.73
N ARG A 12 -19.43 1.15 -28.65
CA ARG A 12 -19.28 0.72 -30.05
C ARG A 12 -18.04 -0.13 -30.36
N ALA A 13 -17.11 -0.31 -29.43
CA ALA A 13 -15.84 -1.02 -29.67
C ALA A 13 -15.81 -2.48 -29.20
N GLY A 14 -16.89 -3.04 -28.65
CA GLY A 14 -16.96 -4.47 -28.30
C GLY A 14 -16.09 -4.92 -27.11
N LEU A 15 -15.28 -4.02 -26.53
CA LEU A 15 -14.59 -4.23 -25.26
C LEU A 15 -15.57 -3.94 -24.11
N ARG A 16 -16.22 -4.98 -23.58
CA ARG A 16 -16.97 -4.91 -22.33
C ARG A 16 -16.03 -4.87 -21.12
N LEU A 17 -15.25 -3.81 -21.00
CA LEU A 17 -14.65 -3.43 -19.73
C LEU A 17 -15.26 -2.08 -19.35
N PRO A 18 -16.17 -2.04 -18.36
CA PRO A 18 -16.76 -0.78 -17.93
C PRO A 18 -15.63 0.14 -17.44
N ARG A 19 -15.74 1.46 -17.68
CA ARG A 19 -14.79 2.48 -17.19
C ARG A 19 -14.44 2.31 -15.69
N THR A 20 -15.32 1.70 -14.91
CA THR A 20 -15.11 1.31 -13.50
C THR A 20 -14.06 0.23 -13.26
N LYS A 21 -13.66 -0.56 -14.27
CA LYS A 21 -12.59 -1.56 -14.17
C LYS A 21 -11.23 -1.06 -14.64
N LEU A 22 -11.17 -0.15 -15.63
CA LEU A 22 -9.90 0.46 -16.04
C LEU A 22 -9.45 1.53 -15.01
N ILE A 23 -10.42 2.28 -14.47
CA ILE A 23 -10.22 3.04 -13.23
C ILE A 23 -10.03 2.05 -12.08
N GLY A 24 -10.69 0.89 -12.02
CA GLY A 24 -10.41 -0.14 -11.02
C GLY A 24 -8.95 -0.65 -11.01
N VAL A 25 -8.27 -0.86 -12.12
CA VAL A 25 -6.88 -1.35 -12.07
C VAL A 25 -5.89 -0.25 -11.67
N ILE A 26 -6.20 1.02 -11.95
CA ILE A 26 -5.37 2.18 -11.53
C ILE A 26 -5.81 2.71 -10.13
N ALA A 27 -7.05 2.46 -9.72
CA ALA A 27 -7.71 3.01 -8.54
C ALA A 27 -8.13 1.94 -7.52
N THR A 28 -7.91 0.64 -7.73
CA THR A 28 -8.00 -0.33 -6.61
C THR A 28 -6.65 -0.48 -5.92
N SER A 29 -5.54 -0.28 -6.65
CA SER A 29 -4.21 -0.17 -6.04
C SER A 29 -3.94 1.21 -5.44
N ILE A 30 -4.69 2.25 -5.84
CA ILE A 30 -4.52 3.59 -5.23
C ILE A 30 -5.77 4.33 -4.71
N ALA A 31 -6.99 3.87 -5.00
CA ALA A 31 -8.22 4.48 -4.48
C ALA A 31 -8.95 3.57 -3.47
N LEU A 32 -8.22 3.10 -2.46
CA LEU A 32 -8.84 2.86 -1.14
C LEU A 32 -8.79 4.10 -0.22
N THR A 33 -8.32 5.27 -0.68
CA THR A 33 -8.32 6.49 0.17
C THR A 33 -8.97 7.76 -0.43
N ILE A 34 -9.46 7.75 -1.68
CA ILE A 34 -10.07 8.98 -2.27
C ILE A 34 -11.51 8.75 -2.75
N ALA A 35 -12.32 8.10 -1.91
CA ALA A 35 -13.78 8.29 -1.96
C ALA A 35 -14.25 9.52 -1.13
N ALA A 36 -13.33 10.36 -0.63
CA ALA A 36 -13.64 11.45 0.30
C ALA A 36 -13.28 12.88 -0.18
N CYS A 37 -12.66 13.08 -1.34
CA CYS A 37 -12.19 14.42 -1.76
C CYS A 37 -12.89 15.00 -3.00
N ALA A 38 -14.19 14.73 -3.17
CA ALA A 38 -15.02 15.50 -4.11
C ALA A 38 -15.90 16.49 -3.34
N GLY A 39 -15.26 17.51 -2.77
CA GLY A 39 -16.00 18.58 -2.12
C GLY A 39 -15.18 19.57 -1.34
N HIS A 40 -14.23 20.27 -1.96
CA HIS A 40 -13.91 21.65 -1.57
C HIS A 40 -13.13 22.36 -2.68
N ARG A 41 -13.80 23.31 -3.30
CA ARG A 41 -13.23 24.36 -4.14
C ARG A 41 -12.85 25.50 -3.17
N PRO A 42 -11.64 26.07 -3.22
CA PRO A 42 -11.46 27.44 -2.78
C PRO A 42 -11.15 28.33 -3.98
N ASP A 43 -11.97 29.37 -4.07
CA ASP A 43 -11.80 30.54 -4.90
C ASP A 43 -10.44 31.20 -4.66
N ALA A 44 -9.87 31.69 -5.76
CA ALA A 44 -8.70 32.55 -5.74
C ALA A 44 -9.10 33.98 -5.34
N SER A 45 -8.38 34.58 -4.39
CA SER A 45 -8.20 36.03 -4.25
C SER A 45 -7.02 36.31 -3.30
N GLY A 46 -6.00 37.03 -3.77
CA GLY A 46 -4.84 37.50 -2.98
C GLY A 46 -5.19 38.65 -2.00
N PRO A 47 -4.24 39.48 -1.51
CA PRO A 47 -2.85 39.64 -1.96
C PRO A 47 -1.77 39.77 -0.83
N GLU A 48 -0.50 39.79 -1.27
CA GLU A 48 0.60 40.62 -0.75
C GLU A 48 0.98 40.53 0.75
N GLN A 49 2.05 39.79 1.07
CA GLN A 49 2.83 39.98 2.29
C GLN A 49 4.33 40.07 1.98
N ALA A 50 4.92 41.12 2.54
CA ALA A 50 6.27 41.60 2.32
C ALA A 50 7.34 40.61 2.81
N ALA A 51 8.38 40.44 2.01
CA ALA A 51 9.61 39.74 2.39
C ALA A 51 10.35 40.52 3.49
N ALA A 52 10.45 39.93 4.68
CA ALA A 52 11.39 40.36 5.71
C ALA A 52 12.79 39.76 5.41
N PRO A 53 13.90 40.49 5.64
CA PRO A 53 15.24 39.93 5.48
C PRO A 53 15.55 38.93 6.61
N PRO A 54 16.33 37.85 6.35
CA PRO A 54 16.69 36.90 7.38
C PRO A 54 17.66 37.54 8.40
N PRO A 55 17.59 37.14 9.68
CA PRO A 55 18.55 37.61 10.68
C PRO A 55 19.94 37.04 10.39
N ARG A 56 20.94 37.92 10.43
CA ARG A 56 22.36 37.55 10.53
C ARG A 56 22.61 37.02 11.95
N SER A 57 22.76 35.72 12.10
CA SER A 57 23.40 35.11 13.28
C SER A 57 24.69 34.42 12.83
N ASN A 58 25.80 34.91 13.37
CA ASN A 58 27.12 34.30 13.27
C ASN A 58 27.20 33.14 14.28
N ASP A 59 27.07 31.89 13.82
CA ASP A 59 27.47 30.71 14.58
C ASP A 59 28.18 29.70 13.66
N PRO A 60 29.41 29.25 13.99
CA PRO A 60 30.23 28.46 13.09
C PRO A 60 30.03 26.95 13.25
N TRP A 61 28.79 26.44 13.23
CA TRP A 61 28.49 25.00 13.06
C TRP A 61 27.11 24.83 12.40
N VAL A 62 27.03 25.12 11.10
CA VAL A 62 25.85 24.77 10.29
C VAL A 62 26.15 23.45 9.58
N ALA A 63 25.50 22.39 10.04
CA ALA A 63 25.41 21.14 9.29
C ALA A 63 24.65 21.41 7.98
N ALA A 64 25.21 20.93 6.87
CA ALA A 64 24.79 21.23 5.51
C ALA A 64 23.34 20.76 5.21
N PRO A 65 22.44 21.65 4.76
CA PRO A 65 21.11 21.27 4.26
C PRO A 65 21.11 20.69 2.83
N GLU A 66 22.27 20.52 2.19
CA GLU A 66 22.35 20.07 0.78
C GLU A 66 22.07 18.57 0.55
N LEU A 67 22.25 17.71 1.56
CA LEU A 67 22.06 16.26 1.40
C LEU A 67 20.57 15.86 1.33
N GLU A 68 19.70 16.48 2.13
CA GLU A 68 18.26 16.16 2.15
C GLU A 68 17.54 16.59 0.87
N SER A 69 17.95 17.72 0.27
CA SER A 69 17.38 18.20 -1.00
C SER A 69 17.71 17.25 -2.16
N SER A 70 18.93 16.72 -2.22
CA SER A 70 19.34 15.77 -3.27
C SER A 70 18.59 14.43 -3.19
N ALA A 71 18.39 13.91 -1.98
CA ALA A 71 17.66 12.66 -1.77
C ALA A 71 16.17 12.79 -2.11
N GLN A 72 15.54 13.93 -1.79
CA GLN A 72 14.15 14.19 -2.18
C GLN A 72 13.99 14.33 -3.70
N HIS A 73 14.96 14.94 -4.38
CA HIS A 73 14.93 15.04 -5.85
C HIS A 73 15.10 13.67 -6.53
N ASP A 74 16.01 12.82 -6.07
CA ASP A 74 16.18 11.46 -6.59
C ASP A 74 14.93 10.60 -6.41
N VAL A 75 14.22 10.81 -5.29
CA VAL A 75 12.95 10.15 -5.00
C VAL A 75 11.83 10.62 -5.93
N SER A 76 11.70 11.92 -6.16
CA SER A 76 10.68 12.42 -7.11
C SER A 76 10.95 11.93 -8.53
N LEU A 77 12.21 11.81 -8.93
CA LEU A 77 12.59 11.27 -10.25
C LEU A 77 12.23 9.79 -10.41
N SER A 78 12.36 8.97 -9.36
CA SER A 78 11.99 7.55 -9.44
C SER A 78 10.48 7.33 -9.54
N LEU A 79 9.68 8.11 -8.80
CA LEU A 79 8.21 8.07 -8.89
C LEU A 79 7.71 8.54 -10.26
N LEU A 80 8.33 9.59 -10.82
CA LEU A 80 8.01 10.05 -12.17
C LEU A 80 8.30 8.97 -13.22
N ALA A 81 9.43 8.27 -13.11
CA ALA A 81 9.77 7.18 -14.03
C ALA A 81 8.77 6.02 -13.96
N LEU A 82 8.33 5.65 -12.74
CA LEU A 82 7.30 4.64 -12.52
C LEU A 82 5.97 5.04 -13.20
N CYS A 83 5.49 6.25 -12.96
CA CYS A 83 4.25 6.74 -13.54
C CYS A 83 4.33 6.88 -15.07
N ASP A 84 5.47 7.32 -15.60
CA ASP A 84 5.69 7.40 -17.05
C ASP A 84 5.70 6.02 -17.71
N HIS A 85 6.18 4.99 -17.01
CA HIS A 85 6.11 3.61 -17.48
C HIS A 85 4.66 3.12 -17.54
N VAL A 86 3.85 3.36 -16.51
CA VAL A 86 2.42 2.99 -16.50
C VAL A 86 1.67 3.70 -17.62
N ILE A 87 1.91 5.00 -17.83
CA ILE A 87 1.30 5.77 -18.92
C ILE A 87 1.73 5.21 -20.30
N GLN A 88 2.98 4.81 -20.47
CA GLN A 88 3.45 4.16 -21.69
C GLN A 88 2.81 2.79 -21.91
N LEU A 89 2.54 2.05 -20.84
CA LEU A 89 1.80 0.79 -20.89
C LEU A 89 0.36 1.05 -21.36
N MET A 90 -0.32 2.05 -20.79
CA MET A 90 -1.65 2.47 -21.22
C MET A 90 -1.67 2.85 -22.69
N LYS A 91 -0.70 3.65 -23.14
CA LYS A 91 -0.56 4.04 -24.55
C LYS A 91 -0.42 2.84 -25.48
N ARG A 92 0.32 1.81 -25.06
CA ARG A 92 0.57 0.61 -25.87
C ARG A 92 -0.65 -0.29 -25.96
N GLU A 93 -1.30 -0.54 -24.83
CA GLU A 93 -2.40 -1.49 -24.73
C GLU A 93 -3.73 -0.92 -25.25
N LEU A 94 -3.95 0.40 -25.07
CA LEU A 94 -5.16 1.08 -25.54
C LEU A 94 -5.04 1.67 -26.95
N GLY A 95 -3.81 1.84 -27.46
CA GLY A 95 -3.54 2.29 -28.84
C GLY A 95 -4.23 3.61 -29.21
N ASP A 96 -5.15 3.56 -30.19
CA ASP A 96 -5.87 4.72 -30.70
C ASP A 96 -6.76 5.38 -29.63
N GLU A 97 -7.29 4.60 -28.68
CA GLU A 97 -8.11 5.14 -27.59
C GLU A 97 -7.30 6.05 -26.67
N PHE A 98 -6.03 5.71 -26.43
CA PHE A 98 -5.13 6.56 -25.64
C PHE A 98 -4.78 7.87 -26.38
N THR A 99 -4.70 7.82 -27.70
CA THR A 99 -4.40 9.01 -28.52
C THR A 99 -5.55 10.01 -28.53
N ALA A 100 -6.77 9.57 -28.19
CA ALA A 100 -7.92 10.44 -28.02
C ALA A 100 -7.92 11.21 -26.68
N ILE A 101 -7.06 10.83 -25.72
CA ILE A 101 -6.93 11.51 -24.43
C ILE A 101 -6.13 12.81 -24.63
N PRO A 102 -6.64 13.97 -24.19
CA PRO A 102 -5.91 15.23 -24.29
C PRO A 102 -4.66 15.21 -23.41
N VAL A 103 -3.59 15.85 -23.88
CA VAL A 103 -2.28 15.88 -23.18
C VAL A 103 -2.40 16.42 -21.75
N SER A 104 -3.27 17.40 -21.52
CA SER A 104 -3.51 17.95 -20.18
C SER A 104 -4.08 16.90 -19.20
N GLU A 105 -4.95 16.00 -19.68
CA GLU A 105 -5.49 14.91 -18.85
C GLU A 105 -4.41 13.85 -18.57
N ILE A 106 -3.52 13.60 -19.53
CA ILE A 106 -2.35 12.72 -19.32
C ILE A 106 -1.40 13.30 -18.26
N GLU A 107 -1.20 14.62 -18.25
CA GLU A 107 -0.39 15.31 -17.23
C GLU A 107 -1.04 15.25 -15.84
N GLU A 108 -2.37 15.39 -15.77
CA GLU A 108 -3.13 15.20 -14.52
C GLU A 108 -3.02 13.77 -13.99
N ILE A 109 -3.17 12.76 -14.87
CA ILE A 109 -2.98 11.34 -14.52
C ILE A 109 -1.56 11.11 -13.96
N ARG A 110 -0.54 11.68 -14.62
CA ARG A 110 0.85 11.58 -14.17
C ARG A 110 1.04 12.19 -12.79
N ALA A 111 0.54 13.40 -12.57
CA ALA A 111 0.67 14.10 -11.30
C ALA A 111 -0.06 13.36 -10.16
N SER A 112 -1.27 12.84 -10.42
CA SER A 112 -2.01 12.02 -9.46
C SER A 112 -1.19 10.78 -9.10
N CYS A 113 -0.72 10.03 -10.10
CA CYS A 113 0.10 8.84 -9.90
C CYS A 113 1.33 9.09 -9.03
N VAL A 114 2.08 10.18 -9.26
CA VAL A 114 3.28 10.49 -8.46
C VAL A 114 2.92 10.78 -7.00
N ASN A 115 1.88 11.56 -6.77
CA ASN A 115 1.43 11.88 -5.41
C ASN A 115 0.98 10.63 -4.67
N GLU A 116 0.19 9.82 -5.35
CA GLU A 116 -0.39 8.57 -4.87
C GLU A 116 0.68 7.51 -4.55
N ALA A 117 1.63 7.28 -5.46
CA ALA A 117 2.78 6.42 -5.23
C ALA A 117 3.66 6.93 -4.06
N GLY A 118 3.75 8.25 -3.87
CA GLY A 118 4.40 8.85 -2.70
C GLY A 118 3.69 8.52 -1.38
N VAL A 119 2.36 8.53 -1.36
CA VAL A 119 1.54 8.14 -0.20
C VAL A 119 1.68 6.66 0.09
N GLU A 120 1.56 5.79 -0.92
CA GLU A 120 1.72 4.35 -0.76
C GLU A 120 3.10 4.01 -0.21
N ARG A 121 4.16 4.57 -0.79
CA ARG A 121 5.54 4.42 -0.31
C ARG A 121 5.69 4.79 1.17
N ALA A 122 5.03 5.85 1.61
CA ALA A 122 5.05 6.26 3.02
C ALA A 122 4.30 5.27 3.93
N GLN A 123 3.24 4.61 3.44
CA GLN A 123 2.45 3.64 4.19
C GLN A 123 3.10 2.25 4.25
N VAL A 124 3.53 1.71 3.11
CA VAL A 124 4.07 0.34 3.01
C VAL A 124 5.56 0.27 3.35
N GLY A 125 6.24 1.42 3.29
CA GLY A 125 7.67 1.56 3.54
C GLY A 125 8.53 1.36 2.29
N GLU A 126 9.74 1.93 2.32
CA GLU A 126 10.68 2.00 1.21
C GLU A 126 10.95 0.67 0.51
N ALA A 127 11.18 -0.39 1.30
CA ALA A 127 11.62 -1.68 0.77
C ALA A 127 10.50 -2.38 -0.01
N LYS A 128 9.29 -2.43 0.57
CA LYS A 128 8.11 -3.03 -0.06
C LYS A 128 7.68 -2.23 -1.29
N PHE A 129 7.68 -0.90 -1.17
CA PHE A 129 7.40 -0.04 -2.32
C PHE A 129 8.40 -0.24 -3.46
N ARG A 130 9.71 -0.34 -3.16
CA ARG A 130 10.73 -0.61 -4.19
C ARG A 130 10.47 -1.94 -4.89
N GLN A 131 10.10 -2.99 -4.15
CA GLN A 131 9.76 -4.28 -4.72
C GLN A 131 8.53 -4.21 -5.65
N GLN A 132 7.47 -3.53 -5.23
CA GLN A 132 6.29 -3.30 -6.07
C GLN A 132 6.65 -2.48 -7.32
N ALA A 133 7.41 -1.39 -7.15
CA ALA A 133 7.86 -0.55 -8.25
C ALA A 133 8.72 -1.32 -9.27
N ASP A 134 9.63 -2.18 -8.80
CA ASP A 134 10.44 -3.04 -9.68
C ASP A 134 9.57 -4.02 -10.47
N CYS A 135 8.52 -4.59 -9.86
CA CYS A 135 7.55 -5.43 -10.57
C CYS A 135 6.79 -4.63 -11.64
N VAL A 136 6.25 -3.47 -11.28
CA VAL A 136 5.51 -2.59 -12.20
C VAL A 136 6.38 -2.17 -13.39
N LEU A 137 7.64 -1.80 -13.14
CA LEU A 137 8.60 -1.45 -14.19
C LEU A 137 8.98 -2.65 -15.09
N ALA A 138 8.91 -3.87 -14.57
CA ALA A 138 9.14 -5.09 -15.36
C ALA A 138 7.91 -5.49 -16.20
N ALA A 139 6.71 -5.09 -15.79
CA ALA A 139 5.46 -5.40 -16.47
C ALA A 139 5.40 -4.77 -17.88
N ARG A 140 4.94 -5.56 -18.85
CA ARG A 140 4.83 -5.19 -20.27
C ARG A 140 3.40 -5.24 -20.82
N THR A 141 2.47 -5.76 -20.03
CA THR A 141 1.03 -5.84 -20.33
C THR A 141 0.23 -5.54 -19.08
N PHE A 142 -1.06 -5.18 -19.21
CA PHE A 142 -1.92 -4.97 -18.04
C PHE A 142 -2.08 -6.23 -17.20
N ALA A 143 -2.11 -7.42 -17.82
CA ALA A 143 -2.17 -8.69 -17.07
C ALA A 143 -0.93 -8.92 -16.19
N GLN A 144 0.25 -8.46 -16.62
CA GLN A 144 1.46 -8.53 -15.79
C GLN A 144 1.46 -7.48 -14.68
N LEU A 145 0.83 -6.33 -14.93
CA LEU A 145 0.67 -5.28 -13.92
C LEU A 145 -0.27 -5.73 -12.80
N GLU A 146 -1.40 -6.38 -13.14
CA GLU A 146 -2.32 -6.98 -12.16
C GLU A 146 -1.61 -8.02 -11.28
N ALA A 147 -0.68 -8.80 -11.85
CA ALA A 147 0.11 -9.77 -11.09
C ALA A 147 1.17 -9.13 -10.17
N CYS A 148 1.39 -7.82 -10.22
CA CYS A 148 2.25 -7.11 -9.29
C CYS A 148 1.53 -6.71 -7.99
N ASP A 149 0.20 -6.68 -8.00
CA ASP A 149 -0.63 -6.47 -6.81
C ASP A 149 -0.80 -7.77 -6.01
N ASP A 150 -0.73 -8.91 -6.69
CA ASP A 150 -0.52 -10.19 -6.03
C ASP A 150 0.89 -10.15 -5.43
N GLU A 151 0.99 -9.83 -4.13
CA GLU A 151 2.26 -9.85 -3.42
C GLU A 151 3.00 -11.12 -3.84
N PRO A 152 4.23 -11.04 -4.37
CA PRO A 152 5.03 -12.24 -4.50
C PRO A 152 5.13 -12.77 -3.08
N ASP A 153 4.43 -13.86 -2.80
CA ASP A 153 4.39 -14.54 -1.51
C ASP A 153 5.85 -14.72 -1.08
N ASP A 154 6.34 -13.79 -0.28
CA ASP A 154 7.70 -13.80 0.24
C ASP A 154 7.79 -14.82 1.39
N GLY A 155 6.75 -15.66 1.53
CA GLY A 155 6.50 -16.54 2.63
C GLY A 155 6.20 -15.78 3.92
N THR A 156 5.95 -14.46 3.87
CA THR A 156 5.55 -13.73 5.06
C THR A 156 4.04 -13.92 5.24
N PRO A 157 3.63 -14.66 6.29
CA PRO A 157 2.22 -14.89 6.55
C PRO A 157 1.51 -13.58 6.85
N THR A 158 0.27 -13.46 6.39
CA THR A 158 -0.64 -12.39 6.79
C THR A 158 -0.98 -12.52 8.27
N ASN A 159 -1.36 -11.41 8.93
CA ASN A 159 -1.80 -11.44 10.33
C ASN A 159 -2.99 -12.41 10.52
N THR A 160 -3.89 -12.49 9.53
CA THR A 160 -5.02 -13.43 9.54
C THR A 160 -4.54 -14.88 9.55
N GLU A 161 -3.60 -15.25 8.68
CA GLU A 161 -3.03 -16.60 8.64
C GLU A 161 -2.33 -16.96 9.95
N VAL A 162 -1.56 -16.03 10.52
CA VAL A 162 -0.93 -16.23 11.83
C VAL A 162 -1.98 -16.47 12.91
N CYS A 163 -3.03 -15.65 12.96
CA CYS A 163 -4.09 -15.80 13.96
C CYS A 163 -4.86 -17.11 13.82
N VAL A 164 -5.17 -17.53 12.59
CA VAL A 164 -5.80 -18.83 12.34
C VAL A 164 -4.89 -19.97 12.80
N HIS A 165 -3.61 -19.93 12.44
CA HIS A 165 -2.61 -20.92 12.86
C HIS A 165 -2.49 -21.03 14.38
N LEU A 166 -2.41 -19.90 15.10
CA LEU A 166 -2.37 -19.86 16.56
C LEU A 166 -3.63 -20.50 17.18
N MET A 167 -4.81 -20.24 16.61
CA MET A 167 -6.06 -20.82 17.09
C MET A 167 -6.12 -22.33 16.86
N GLU A 168 -5.55 -22.83 15.76
CA GLU A 168 -5.44 -24.27 15.49
C GLU A 168 -4.51 -24.96 16.49
N ILE A 169 -3.36 -24.36 16.80
CA ILE A 169 -2.44 -24.86 17.83
C ILE A 169 -3.15 -24.90 19.19
N LEU A 170 -3.82 -23.80 19.60
CA LEU A 170 -4.57 -23.76 20.85
C LEU A 170 -5.66 -24.82 20.92
N LYS A 171 -6.39 -25.04 19.81
CA LYS A 171 -7.41 -26.08 19.73
C LYS A 171 -6.81 -27.49 19.84
N HIS A 172 -5.65 -27.72 19.25
CA HIS A 172 -4.94 -28.99 19.35
C HIS A 172 -4.48 -29.25 20.79
N GLU A 173 -3.85 -28.26 21.44
CA GLU A 173 -3.32 -28.36 22.81
C GLU A 173 -4.43 -28.49 23.87
N MET A 174 -5.57 -27.83 23.68
CA MET A 174 -6.71 -27.97 24.60
C MET A 174 -7.37 -29.36 24.53
N GLY A 175 -7.08 -30.13 23.48
CA GLY A 175 -7.68 -31.45 23.25
C GLY A 175 -9.17 -31.38 22.94
N PRO A 176 -9.86 -32.54 22.91
CA PRO A 176 -11.28 -32.58 22.63
C PRO A 176 -12.07 -31.86 23.74
N PRO A 177 -13.16 -31.16 23.38
CA PRO A 177 -14.01 -30.50 24.37
C PRO A 177 -14.51 -31.52 25.38
N LYS A 178 -14.43 -31.15 26.67
CA LYS A 178 -14.97 -31.99 27.75
C LYS A 178 -16.46 -32.27 27.50
N PRO A 179 -16.97 -33.46 27.87
CA PRO A 179 -18.40 -33.76 27.74
C PRO A 179 -19.25 -32.67 28.39
N GLY A 180 -20.15 -32.05 27.61
CA GLY A 180 -21.02 -30.96 28.07
C GLY A 180 -20.43 -29.55 27.97
N ALA A 181 -19.18 -29.38 27.54
CA ALA A 181 -18.63 -28.06 27.22
C ALA A 181 -19.20 -27.54 25.89
N ARG A 182 -19.65 -26.30 25.88
CA ARG A 182 -20.06 -25.61 24.64
C ARG A 182 -18.80 -25.31 23.83
N GLN A 183 -18.78 -25.73 22.57
CA GLN A 183 -17.75 -25.30 21.61
C GLN A 183 -18.05 -23.88 21.14
N PRO A 184 -17.00 -23.06 20.87
CA PRO A 184 -17.17 -21.76 20.24
C PRO A 184 -17.93 -21.91 18.92
N THR A 185 -18.84 -20.98 18.64
CA THR A 185 -19.47 -20.88 17.31
C THR A 185 -18.48 -20.33 16.30
N GLN A 186 -18.80 -20.47 15.01
CA GLN A 186 -17.99 -19.88 13.94
C GLN A 186 -17.88 -18.36 14.07
N GLU A 187 -18.95 -17.68 14.50
CA GLU A 187 -18.94 -16.24 14.75
C GLU A 187 -18.04 -15.86 15.94
N GLU A 188 -18.04 -16.65 17.01
CA GLU A 188 -17.14 -16.46 18.16
C GLU A 188 -15.68 -16.64 17.72
N MET A 189 -15.38 -17.66 16.92
CA MET A 189 -14.04 -17.89 16.35
C MET A 189 -13.59 -16.74 15.45
N GLN A 190 -14.47 -16.21 14.60
CA GLN A 190 -14.17 -15.08 13.72
C GLN A 190 -13.85 -13.83 14.56
N MET A 191 -14.67 -13.53 15.56
CA MET A 191 -14.44 -12.39 16.46
C MET A 191 -13.08 -12.47 17.17
N HIS A 192 -12.66 -13.66 17.58
CA HIS A 192 -11.34 -13.87 18.17
C HIS A 192 -10.21 -13.70 17.16
N THR A 193 -10.40 -14.11 15.92
CA THR A 193 -9.44 -13.92 14.83
C THR A 193 -9.28 -12.43 14.51
N ASP A 194 -10.39 -11.70 14.36
CA ASP A 194 -10.38 -10.26 14.08
C ASP A 194 -9.67 -9.49 15.20
N LYS A 195 -9.95 -9.85 16.46
CA LYS A 195 -9.25 -9.26 17.61
C LYS A 195 -7.75 -9.55 17.58
N CYS A 196 -7.36 -10.78 17.28
CA CYS A 196 -5.96 -11.17 17.18
C CYS A 196 -5.24 -10.37 16.08
N VAL A 197 -5.88 -10.15 14.92
CA VAL A 197 -5.30 -9.34 13.83
C VAL A 197 -5.03 -7.91 14.29
N VAL A 198 -5.98 -7.27 14.98
CA VAL A 198 -5.80 -5.91 15.53
C VAL A 198 -4.65 -5.86 16.55
N ASP A 199 -4.55 -6.85 17.43
CA ASP A 199 -3.47 -6.93 18.41
C ASP A 199 -2.10 -7.14 17.74
N LEU A 200 -2.03 -7.95 16.67
CA LEU A 200 -0.82 -8.16 15.87
C LEU A 200 -0.41 -6.91 15.08
N GLU A 201 -1.35 -6.13 14.56
CA GLU A 201 -1.06 -4.83 13.92
C GLU A 201 -0.43 -3.85 14.92
N ALA A 202 -1.02 -3.74 16.12
CA ALA A 202 -0.47 -2.91 17.17
C ALA A 202 0.93 -3.37 17.62
N GLU A 203 1.20 -4.68 17.66
CA GLU A 203 2.54 -5.21 17.94
C GLU A 203 3.53 -4.94 16.80
N ARG A 204 3.09 -5.03 15.55
CA ARG A 204 3.91 -4.66 14.38
C ARG A 204 4.36 -3.21 14.46
N GLU A 205 3.47 -2.29 14.84
CA GLU A 205 3.80 -0.88 15.02
C GLU A 205 4.84 -0.67 16.12
N LYS A 206 4.69 -1.36 17.26
CA LYS A 206 5.63 -1.24 18.39
C LYS A 206 7.01 -1.83 18.10
N ARG A 207 7.08 -2.97 17.41
CA ARG A 207 8.32 -3.73 17.17
C ARG A 207 9.03 -3.31 15.88
N GLY A 208 8.30 -2.67 14.97
CA GLY A 208 8.74 -2.37 13.61
C GLY A 208 8.59 -3.57 12.68
N ALA A 209 8.36 -3.28 11.39
CA ALA A 209 8.00 -4.29 10.39
C ALA A 209 9.00 -5.45 10.28
N ALA A 210 10.32 -5.18 10.29
CA ALA A 210 11.32 -6.21 10.09
C ALA A 210 11.41 -7.21 11.26
N ALA A 211 11.30 -6.73 12.51
CA ALA A 211 11.31 -7.61 13.69
C ALA A 211 10.02 -8.42 13.77
N PHE A 212 8.89 -7.78 13.47
CA PHE A 212 7.59 -8.42 13.42
C PHE A 212 7.54 -9.54 12.37
N SER A 213 7.98 -9.29 11.12
CA SER A 213 7.99 -10.32 10.07
C SER A 213 8.83 -11.55 10.45
N ARG A 214 9.97 -11.37 11.14
CA ARG A 214 10.77 -12.50 11.65
C ARG A 214 10.01 -13.30 12.71
N GLN A 215 9.31 -12.62 13.60
CA GLN A 215 8.49 -13.26 14.62
C GLN A 215 7.35 -14.07 14.01
N MET A 216 6.63 -13.49 13.04
CA MET A 216 5.51 -14.16 12.39
C MET A 216 5.96 -15.42 11.65
N ARG A 217 7.11 -15.37 10.97
CA ARG A 217 7.69 -16.56 10.33
C ARG A 217 8.00 -17.67 11.33
N CYS A 218 8.64 -17.34 12.46
CA CYS A 218 8.89 -18.30 13.52
C CYS A 218 7.59 -18.91 14.07
N ILE A 219 6.55 -18.09 14.27
CA ILE A 219 5.24 -18.57 14.74
C ILE A 219 4.62 -19.57 13.75
N MET A 220 4.71 -19.30 12.45
CA MET A 220 4.17 -20.21 11.43
C MET A 220 4.94 -21.53 11.32
N GLU A 221 6.22 -21.55 11.69
CA GLU A 221 7.02 -22.78 11.73
C GLU A 221 6.72 -23.62 12.98
N GLY A 222 6.24 -22.99 14.05
CA GLY A 222 5.84 -23.66 15.29
C GLY A 222 4.53 -24.46 15.11
N SER A 223 4.45 -25.62 15.76
CA SER A 223 3.29 -26.52 15.74
C SER A 223 2.69 -26.74 17.15
N THR A 224 3.36 -26.25 18.18
CA THR A 224 2.99 -26.41 19.60
C THR A 224 3.12 -25.10 20.35
N LEU A 225 2.41 -24.96 21.47
CA LEU A 225 2.47 -23.73 22.28
C LEU A 225 3.88 -23.45 22.83
N ASP A 226 4.63 -24.50 23.18
CA ASP A 226 6.00 -24.40 23.67
C ASP A 226 6.96 -23.85 22.61
N GLU A 227 6.85 -24.31 21.35
CA GLU A 227 7.65 -23.79 20.23
C GLU A 227 7.37 -22.31 19.98
N LEU A 228 6.10 -21.91 20.01
CA LEU A 228 5.69 -20.51 19.83
C LEU A 228 6.29 -19.58 20.89
N MET A 229 6.40 -20.03 22.14
CA MET A 229 6.99 -19.22 23.21
C MET A 229 8.47 -18.91 22.98
N THR A 230 9.19 -19.76 22.23
CA THR A 230 10.61 -19.51 21.90
C THR A 230 10.80 -18.41 20.84
N CYS A 231 9.77 -18.09 20.06
CA CYS A 231 9.85 -17.09 18.99
C CYS A 231 10.00 -15.66 19.53
N ASP A 232 9.48 -15.37 20.73
CA ASP A 232 9.63 -14.05 21.36
C ASP A 232 11.05 -13.83 21.91
N GLU A 233 11.74 -14.91 22.28
CA GLU A 233 13.13 -14.87 22.78
C GLU A 233 14.15 -14.68 21.65
N GLN A 234 13.93 -15.32 20.49
CA GLN A 234 14.83 -15.22 19.34
C GLN A 234 14.77 -13.86 18.62
N THR A 235 13.69 -13.09 18.82
CA THR A 235 13.46 -11.82 18.11
C THR A 235 13.87 -10.59 18.91
N ARG A 236 14.10 -10.72 20.22
CA ARG A 236 14.83 -9.70 20.98
C ARG A 236 16.28 -9.73 20.50
N SER A 237 16.71 -8.68 19.81
CA SER A 237 18.11 -8.47 19.44
C SER A 237 19.00 -8.83 20.63
N PRO A 238 20.11 -9.57 20.45
CA PRO A 238 21.07 -9.74 21.53
C PRO A 238 21.48 -8.34 21.95
N SER A 239 21.12 -7.97 23.18
CA SER A 239 21.50 -6.69 23.78
C SER A 239 23.02 -6.61 23.76
N GLU A 240 23.58 -5.75 22.89
CA GLU A 240 24.96 -5.28 22.96
C GLU A 240 25.20 -4.49 24.25
#